data_AF-A0ABD1IDT2-F1
#
_entry.id   AF-A0ABD1IDT2-F1
#
_cell.length_a   1.000
_cell.length_b   1.000
_cell.length_c   1.000
_cell.angle_alpha   90.00
_cell.angle_beta   90.00
_cell.angle_gamma   90.00
#
_symmetry.space_group_name_H-M   'P 1'
#
loop_
_entity.id
_entity.type
_entity.pdbx_description
1 polymer ?
#
loop_
_entity_poly.entity_id
_entity_poly.type
_entity_poly.pdbx_seq_one_letter_code
_entity_poly.pdbx_strand_id
1 'polypeptide(L)' 'MTTLPMDAYPLNLKPSFCKIIMSDDYNIRLRFPPLWFTVYGRDLPDQCKIEMPNGLSWMVGITKTSMETYFDEN' A
#
# COMPACT_ATOMS: atom_id res chain seq x y z
N MET A 1 17.83 2.77 14.27
CA MET A 1 16.44 2.91 13.79
C MET A 1 15.52 2.51 14.93
N THR A 2 14.86 3.48 15.55
CA THR A 2 13.95 3.27 16.69
C THR A 2 12.53 3.19 16.14
N THR A 3 11.90 2.03 16.23
CA THR A 3 10.47 1.86 15.95
C THR A 3 9.68 2.49 17.09
N LEU A 4 8.79 3.43 16.79
CA LEU A 4 7.86 3.98 17.78
C LEU A 4 6.86 2.89 18.20
N PRO A 5 6.46 2.83 19.49
CA PRO A 5 5.39 1.94 19.94
C PRO A 5 4.11 2.24 19.16
N MET A 6 3.31 1.19 18.88
CA MET A 6 2.10 1.27 18.03
C MET A 6 1.13 2.38 18.48
N ASP A 7 1.09 2.60 19.80
CA ASP A 7 0.20 3.52 20.49
C ASP A 7 0.65 5.00 20.37
N ALA A 8 1.85 5.24 19.83
CA ALA A 8 2.43 6.56 19.61
C ALA A 8 2.30 7.07 18.17
N TYR A 9 1.64 6.32 17.27
CA TYR A 9 1.34 6.83 15.94
C TYR A 9 0.26 7.92 16.04
N PRO A 10 0.52 9.15 15.56
CA PRO A 10 -0.47 10.22 15.59
C PRO A 10 -1.72 9.80 14.83
N LEU A 11 -2.88 9.83 15.48
CA LEU A 11 -4.19 9.53 14.86
C LEU A 11 -4.51 10.41 13.64
N ASN A 12 -3.81 11.55 13.51
CA ASN A 12 -3.97 12.52 12.45
C ASN A 12 -3.06 12.26 11.23
N LEU A 13 -2.15 11.28 11.31
CA LEU A 13 -1.30 10.92 10.18
C LEU A 13 -2.09 10.02 9.23
N LYS A 14 -2.07 10.37 7.94
CA LYS A 14 -2.58 9.48 6.88
C LYS A 14 -1.80 8.17 6.94
N PRO A 15 -2.47 7.00 6.83
CA PRO A 15 -1.78 5.72 6.80
C PRO A 15 -0.74 5.70 5.68
N SER A 16 0.51 5.41 6.04
CA SER A 16 1.65 5.41 5.10
C SER A 16 2.50 4.17 5.28
N PHE A 17 3.14 3.71 4.21
CA PHE A 17 4.11 2.62 4.25
C PHE A 17 5.23 2.85 3.24
N CYS A 18 6.34 2.14 3.44
CA CYS A 18 7.41 2.00 2.45
C CYS A 18 7.52 0.53 2.06
N LYS A 19 7.78 0.27 0.77
CA LYS A 19 8.04 -1.07 0.27
C LYS A 19 9.31 -1.05 -0.58
N ILE A 20 10.18 -2.03 -0.34
CA ILE A 20 11.32 -2.31 -1.22
C ILE A 20 10.80 -3.15 -2.38
N ILE A 21 11.04 -2.70 -3.61
CA ILE A 21 10.64 -3.40 -4.82
C ILE A 21 11.75 -4.39 -5.17
N MET A 22 11.42 -5.69 -5.21
CA MET A 22 12.34 -6.74 -5.61
C MET A 22 12.11 -7.13 -7.07
N SER A 23 13.09 -7.79 -7.69
CA SER A 23 13.01 -8.26 -9.08
C SER A 23 11.78 -9.12 -9.35
N ASP A 24 11.30 -9.86 -8.35
CA ASP A 24 10.12 -10.72 -8.45
C ASP A 24 8.80 -9.93 -8.40
N ASP A 25 8.80 -8.70 -7.85
CA ASP A 25 7.60 -7.83 -7.83
C ASP A 25 7.27 -7.30 -9.23
N TYR A 26 8.23 -7.28 -10.16
CA TYR A 26 8.06 -6.73 -11.51
C TYR A 26 7.15 -7.57 -12.42
N ASN A 27 7.07 -8.88 -12.21
CA ASN A 27 6.47 -9.80 -13.17
C ASN A 27 5.00 -10.16 -12.88
N ILE A 28 4.46 -9.77 -11.72
CA ILE A 28 3.18 -10.31 -11.27
C ILE A 28 2.26 -9.19 -10.77
N ARG A 29 2.47 -8.65 -9.55
CA ARG A 29 1.65 -7.59 -8.94
C ARG A 29 2.37 -6.96 -7.75
N LEU A 30 2.16 -5.67 -7.47
CA LEU A 30 2.80 -5.02 -6.33
C LEU A 30 2.00 -5.21 -5.04
N ARG A 31 2.43 -6.16 -4.20
CA ARG A 31 1.79 -6.46 -2.91
C ARG A 31 1.98 -5.36 -1.86
N PHE A 32 0.94 -5.03 -1.10
CA PHE A 32 1.05 -4.16 0.08
C PHE A 32 1.77 -4.86 1.25
N PRO A 33 2.49 -4.14 2.12
CA PRO A 33 3.07 -4.73 3.32
C PRO A 33 1.99 -5.41 4.19
N PRO A 34 2.18 -6.69 4.60
CA PRO A 34 1.14 -7.45 5.30
C PRO A 34 0.60 -6.75 6.56
N LEU A 35 1.50 -6.22 7.39
CA LEU A 35 1.11 -5.52 8.62
C LEU A 35 0.33 -4.22 8.37
N TRP A 36 0.60 -3.55 7.25
CA TRP A 36 -0.15 -2.35 6.88
C TRP A 36 -1.56 -2.74 6.42
N PHE A 37 -1.67 -3.81 5.62
CA PHE A 37 -2.95 -4.34 5.17
C PHE A 37 -3.85 -4.79 6.33
N THR A 38 -3.29 -5.47 7.34
CA THR A 38 -4.10 -5.92 8.49
C THR A 38 -4.72 -4.76 9.29
N VAL A 39 -4.07 -3.60 9.29
CA VAL A 39 -4.55 -2.41 10.02
C VAL A 39 -5.47 -1.54 9.17
N TYR A 40 -5.16 -1.35 7.87
CA TYR A 40 -5.82 -0.34 7.03
C TYR A 40 -6.47 -0.89 5.75
N GLY A 41 -6.21 -2.15 5.39
CA GLY A 41 -6.51 -2.68 4.06
C GLY A 41 -7.96 -3.05 3.80
N ARG A 42 -8.75 -3.30 4.85
CA ARG A 42 -10.16 -3.73 4.74
C ARG A 42 -11.00 -2.71 3.97
N ASP A 43 -10.82 -1.43 4.30
CA ASP A 43 -11.65 -0.33 3.82
C ASP A 43 -11.04 0.38 2.60
N LEU A 44 -10.02 -0.21 1.95
CA LEU A 44 -9.47 0.34 0.72
C LEU A 44 -10.53 0.36 -0.39
N PRO A 45 -10.50 1.33 -1.33
CA PRO A 45 -11.30 1.24 -2.55
C PRO A 45 -10.77 0.14 -3.48
N ASP A 46 -11.55 -0.23 -4.49
CA ASP A 46 -11.13 -1.20 -5.52
C ASP A 46 -10.21 -0.56 -6.58
N GLN A 47 -10.12 0.77 -6.61
CA GLN A 47 -9.22 1.53 -7.47
C GLN A 47 -8.66 2.72 -6.71
N CYS A 48 -7.44 3.12 -7.05
CA CYS A 48 -6.84 4.34 -6.52
C CYS A 48 -6.02 5.09 -7.58
N LYS A 49 -5.63 6.31 -7.24
CA LYS A 49 -4.71 7.13 -8.03
C LYS A 49 -3.34 7.15 -7.35
N ILE A 50 -2.31 6.66 -8.03
CA ILE A 50 -0.92 6.84 -7.60
C ILE A 50 -0.42 8.14 -8.23
N GLU A 51 0.03 9.09 -7.40
CA GLU A 51 0.53 10.39 -7.84
C GLU A 51 1.99 10.56 -7.40
N MET A 52 2.87 10.83 -8.36
CA MET A 52 4.27 11.14 -8.11
C MET A 52 4.48 12.63 -7.85
N PRO A 53 5.55 13.02 -7.12
CA PRO A 53 5.85 14.44 -6.85
C PRO A 53 6.05 15.30 -8.11
N ASN A 54 6.38 14.69 -9.25
CA ASN A 54 6.53 15.37 -10.53
C ASN A 54 5.19 15.61 -11.27
N GLY A 55 4.06 15.27 -10.66
CA GLY A 55 2.73 15.43 -11.24
C GLY A 55 2.28 14.28 -12.15
N LEU A 56 3.11 13.27 -12.38
CA LEU A 56 2.66 12.06 -13.08
C LEU A 56 1.69 11.29 -12.20
N SER A 57 0.62 10.78 -12.80
CA SER A 57 -0.36 9.97 -12.07
C SER A 57 -0.91 8.81 -12.89
N TRP A 58 -1.20 7.71 -12.21
CA TRP A 58 -1.79 6.50 -12.79
C TRP A 58 -3.02 6.09 -12.00
N MET A 59 -4.07 5.66 -12.70
CA MET A 59 -5.18 4.91 -12.10
C MET A 59 -4.78 3.45 -12.02
N VAL A 60 -4.89 2.85 -10.83
CA VAL A 60 -4.42 1.50 -10.55
C VAL A 60 -5.51 0.76 -9.80
N GLY A 61 -5.75 -0.49 -10.20
CA GLY A 61 -6.68 -1.37 -9.50
C GLY A 61 -6.09 -1.91 -8.21
N ILE A 62 -6.97 -2.30 -7.30
CA ILE A 62 -6.64 -2.90 -6.02
C ILE A 62 -7.40 -4.22 -5.90
N THR A 63 -6.70 -5.33 -6.16
CA THR A 63 -7.22 -6.66 -5.87
C THR A 63 -7.02 -7.00 -4.41
N LYS A 64 -8.11 -7.32 -3.72
CA LYS A 64 -8.11 -7.85 -2.35
C LYS A 64 -8.40 -9.35 -2.38
N THR A 65 -7.57 -10.13 -1.69
CA THR A 65 -7.87 -11.52 -1.32
C THR A 65 -8.10 -11.59 0.19
N SER A 66 -8.45 -12.77 0.71
CA SER A 66 -8.67 -12.95 2.15
C SER A 66 -7.43 -12.65 3.01
N MET A 67 -6.23 -12.68 2.42
CA MET A 67 -4.96 -12.51 3.16
C MET A 67 -4.04 -11.43 2.58
N GLU A 68 -4.29 -10.98 1.35
CA GLU A 68 -3.33 -10.18 0.60
C GLU A 68 -4.04 -9.08 -0.19
N THR A 69 -3.30 -8.02 -0.49
CA THR A 69 -3.77 -6.95 -1.36
C THR A 69 -2.64 -6.50 -2.26
N TYR A 70 -3.00 -6.21 -3.50
CA TYR A 70 -2.06 -5.91 -4.56
C TYR A 70 -2.55 -4.71 -5.36
N PHE A 71 -1.60 -3.95 -5.88
CA PHE A 71 -1.83 -3.17 -7.09
C PHE A 71 -1.78 -4.07 -8.31
N ASP A 72 -2.73 -3.90 -9.22
CA ASP A 72 -2.77 -4.57 -10.52
C ASP A 72 -2.96 -3.58 -11.67
N GLU A 73 -2.66 -4.05 -12.87
CA GLU A 73 -3.07 -3.38 -14.10
C GLU A 73 -4.59 -3.57 -14.23
N ASN A 74 -5.31 -2.45 -14.32
CA ASN A 74 -6.76 -2.39 -14.53
C ASN A 74 -7.22 -3.24 -15.72
#